data_AF-A0A2V5T1G5-F1
#
_entry.id   AF-A0A2V5T1G5-F1
#
_cell.length_a   1.000
_cell.length_b   1.000
_cell.length_c   1.000
_cell.angle_alpha   90.00
_cell.angle_beta   90.00
_cell.angle_gamma   90.00
#
_symmetry.space_group_name_H-M   'P 1'
#
loop_
_entity.id
_entity.type
_entity.pdbx_description
1 polymer ?
#
loop_
_entity_poly.entity_id
_entity_poly.type
_entity_poly.pdbx_seq_one_letter_code
_entity_poly.pdbx_strand_id
1 'polypeptide(L)'
;FSKENSLGNVDNAKVDVAAREALAPFERSGGENPYEVQQNLQEIMQDSVGIVRHQDEMKPVLERLKEFRDRANGVRVIGNREFNPGWHTALDLKNLLTVSEAITRAALERKESRGAQFREDYPNKDDAFGKVNTIISKAADGSMQVRLEPLPEMPDYLKQVIADNR
;
A
#
# COMPACT_ATOMS: atom_id res chain seq x y z
N PHE A 1 14.41 -14.71 -23.88
CA PHE A 1 13.18 -14.10 -23.33
C PHE A 1 12.16 -13.68 -24.39
N SER A 2 12.22 -12.53 -25.10
CA SER A 2 11.13 -12.14 -26.03
C SER A 2 10.96 -13.06 -27.26
N LYS A 3 12.02 -13.79 -27.65
CA LYS A 3 11.93 -14.85 -28.68
C LYS A 3 11.23 -16.13 -28.20
N GLU A 4 11.12 -16.33 -26.88
CA GLU A 4 10.59 -17.55 -26.25
C GLU A 4 9.24 -17.30 -25.54
N ASN A 5 8.81 -16.04 -25.47
CA ASN A 5 7.56 -15.64 -24.82
C ASN A 5 6.72 -14.86 -25.82
N SER A 6 5.54 -15.38 -26.17
CA SER A 6 4.58 -14.65 -27.00
C SER A 6 4.09 -13.40 -26.28
N LEU A 7 3.78 -12.35 -27.03
CA LEU A 7 2.98 -11.24 -26.51
C LEU A 7 1.69 -11.84 -25.94
N GLY A 8 1.41 -11.59 -24.66
CA GLY A 8 0.20 -12.09 -24.01
C GLY A 8 -1.06 -11.62 -24.74
N ASN A 9 -2.17 -12.34 -24.57
CA ASN A 9 -3.43 -11.93 -25.18
C ASN A 9 -4.00 -10.69 -24.45
N VAL A 10 -4.33 -9.64 -25.20
CA VAL A 10 -4.94 -8.42 -24.66
C VAL A 10 -6.45 -8.54 -24.73
N ASP A 11 -7.09 -8.50 -23.57
CA ASP A 11 -8.55 -8.48 -23.46
C ASP A 11 -9.06 -7.04 -23.59
N ASN A 12 -9.56 -6.69 -24.78
CA ASN A 12 -10.06 -5.34 -25.07
C ASN A 12 -11.20 -4.92 -24.13
N ALA A 13 -12.02 -5.85 -23.64
CA ALA A 13 -13.09 -5.51 -22.70
C ALA A 13 -12.52 -4.99 -21.37
N LYS A 14 -11.41 -5.57 -20.90
CA LYS A 14 -10.72 -5.06 -19.69
C LYS A 14 -10.06 -3.71 -19.92
N VAL A 15 -9.51 -3.48 -21.12
CA VAL A 15 -8.95 -2.18 -21.50
C VAL A 15 -10.03 -1.10 -21.46
N ASP A 16 -11.21 -1.37 -22.02
CA ASP A 16 -12.33 -0.42 -22.03
C ASP A 16 -12.87 -0.12 -20.63
N VAL A 17 -12.89 -1.12 -19.74
CA VAL A 17 -13.25 -0.91 -18.33
C VAL A 17 -12.23 -0.01 -17.64
N ALA A 18 -10.93 -0.30 -17.80
CA ALA A 18 -9.86 0.50 -17.20
C ALA A 18 -9.86 1.95 -17.73
N ALA A 19 -10.09 2.15 -19.03
CA ALA A 19 -10.19 3.47 -19.64
C ALA A 19 -11.40 4.27 -19.08
N ARG A 20 -12.57 3.63 -18.95
CA ARG A 20 -13.75 4.24 -18.33
C ARG A 20 -13.50 4.62 -16.87
N GLU A 21 -12.92 3.72 -16.09
CA GLU A 21 -12.58 4.01 -14.69
C GLU A 21 -11.58 5.17 -14.57
N ALA A 22 -10.58 5.21 -15.46
CA ALA A 22 -9.60 6.28 -15.46
C ALA A 22 -10.24 7.62 -15.82
N LEU A 23 -11.21 7.67 -16.73
CA LEU A 23 -11.86 8.91 -17.16
C LEU A 23 -13.03 9.35 -16.27
N ALA A 24 -13.59 8.45 -15.46
CA ALA A 24 -14.71 8.74 -14.57
C ALA A 24 -14.58 10.03 -13.73
N PRO A 25 -13.41 10.42 -13.18
CA PRO A 25 -13.28 11.69 -12.44
C PRO A 25 -13.66 12.95 -13.23
N PHE A 26 -13.51 12.94 -14.56
CA PHE A 26 -13.91 14.06 -15.43
C PHE A 26 -15.42 14.08 -15.72
N GLU A 27 -16.06 12.92 -15.69
CA GLU A 27 -17.47 12.75 -16.10
C GLU A 27 -18.45 12.99 -14.94
N ARG A 28 -17.96 13.02 -13.70
CA ARG A 28 -18.78 13.27 -12.51
C ARG A 28 -19.28 14.71 -12.48
N SER A 29 -20.57 14.89 -12.21
CA SER A 29 -21.23 16.20 -12.07
C SER A 29 -20.87 16.91 -10.75
N GLY A 30 -20.47 16.15 -9.73
CA GLY A 30 -20.01 16.62 -8.44
C GLY A 30 -19.10 15.58 -7.78
N GLY A 31 -18.44 15.94 -6.69
CA GLY A 31 -17.48 15.07 -6.02
C GLY A 31 -16.45 15.85 -5.24
N GLU A 32 -15.74 15.15 -4.37
CA GLU A 32 -14.67 15.73 -3.55
C GLU A 32 -13.44 16.06 -4.39
N ASN A 33 -12.67 17.06 -3.97
CA ASN A 33 -11.39 17.37 -4.59
C ASN A 33 -10.37 16.26 -4.24
N PRO A 34 -9.71 15.61 -5.23
CA PRO A 34 -8.77 14.53 -4.95
C PRO A 34 -7.59 14.95 -4.06
N TYR A 35 -7.19 16.23 -4.09
CA TYR A 35 -6.12 16.74 -3.22
C TYR A 35 -6.52 16.75 -1.75
N GLU A 36 -7.79 17.03 -1.43
CA GLU A 36 -8.30 17.03 -0.06
C GLU A 36 -8.31 15.61 0.52
N VAL A 37 -8.77 14.64 -0.29
CA VAL A 37 -8.71 13.21 0.08
C VAL A 37 -7.28 12.77 0.30
N GLN A 38 -6.35 13.16 -0.59
CA GLN A 38 -4.94 12.82 -0.47
C GLN A 38 -4.33 13.43 0.80
N GLN A 39 -4.58 14.70 1.08
CA GLN A 39 -4.06 15.39 2.26
C GLN A 39 -4.57 14.71 3.54
N ASN A 40 -5.87 14.44 3.65
CA ASN A 40 -6.41 13.78 4.82
C ASN A 40 -5.90 12.34 5.01
N LEU A 41 -5.64 11.62 3.91
CA LEU A 41 -4.97 10.32 3.97
C LEU A 41 -3.54 10.44 4.50
N GLN A 42 -2.79 11.46 4.05
CA GLN A 42 -1.44 11.72 4.53
C GLN A 42 -1.44 12.05 6.02
N GLU A 43 -2.36 12.91 6.47
CA GLU A 43 -2.51 13.31 7.88
C GLU A 43 -2.73 12.09 8.78
N ILE A 44 -3.73 11.24 8.49
CA ILE A 44 -3.97 10.07 9.35
C ILE A 44 -2.81 9.07 9.34
N MET A 45 -2.16 8.87 8.19
CA MET A 45 -1.03 7.94 8.10
C MET A 45 0.18 8.47 8.86
N GLN A 46 0.39 9.78 8.85
CA GLN A 46 1.45 10.44 9.61
C GLN A 46 1.18 10.34 11.11
N ASP A 47 -0.05 10.62 11.54
CA ASP A 47 -0.42 10.69 12.95
C ASP A 47 -0.45 9.31 13.61
N SER A 48 -0.97 8.29 12.91
CA SER A 48 -1.24 6.98 13.53
C SER A 48 -0.35 5.85 13.03
N VAL A 49 0.38 6.04 11.92
CA VAL A 49 1.24 5.02 11.29
C VAL A 49 2.63 5.59 10.95
N GLY A 50 3.00 6.69 11.63
CA GLY A 50 4.27 7.38 11.49
C GLY A 50 5.46 6.62 12.10
N ILE A 51 6.40 7.35 12.68
CA ILE A 51 7.63 6.78 13.27
C ILE A 51 7.32 5.98 14.53
N VAL A 52 6.61 6.61 15.47
CA VAL A 52 6.14 5.97 16.70
C VAL A 52 4.75 5.41 16.45
N ARG A 53 4.54 4.16 16.85
CA ARG A 53 3.30 3.44 16.58
C ARG A 53 2.78 2.79 17.84
N HIS A 54 1.47 2.88 18.05
CA HIS A 54 0.76 2.16 19.09
C HIS A 54 -0.42 1.39 18.48
N GLN A 55 -0.69 0.18 18.97
CA GLN A 55 -1.76 -0.66 18.41
C GLN A 55 -3.12 0.04 18.38
N ASP A 56 -3.44 0.75 19.47
CA ASP A 56 -4.77 1.34 19.66
C ASP A 56 -5.01 2.55 18.75
N GLU A 57 -3.94 3.18 18.26
CA GLU A 57 -3.99 4.26 17.27
C GLU A 57 -4.05 3.69 15.84
N MET A 58 -3.29 2.63 15.56
CA MET A 58 -3.25 2.01 14.22
C MET A 58 -4.53 1.23 13.87
N LYS A 59 -5.16 0.56 14.84
CA LYS A 59 -6.35 -0.28 14.57
C LYS A 59 -7.51 0.51 13.92
N PRO A 60 -7.92 1.68 14.46
CA PRO A 60 -8.95 2.51 13.86
C PRO A 60 -8.65 2.96 12.42
N VAL A 61 -7.36 3.09 12.05
CA VAL A 61 -6.95 3.52 10.71
C VAL A 61 -7.47 2.56 9.64
N LEU A 62 -7.57 1.25 9.92
CA LEU A 62 -8.07 0.29 8.93
C LEU A 62 -9.52 0.56 8.53
N GLU A 63 -10.38 0.97 9.46
CA GLU A 63 -11.76 1.35 9.15
C GLU A 63 -11.79 2.69 8.41
N ARG A 64 -10.99 3.66 8.86
CA ARG A 64 -10.90 4.96 8.20
C ARG A 64 -10.39 4.86 6.76
N LEU A 65 -9.48 3.91 6.47
CA LEU A 65 -9.02 3.63 5.11
C LEU A 65 -10.14 3.10 4.21
N LYS A 66 -11.14 2.38 4.74
CA LYS A 66 -12.33 1.99 3.96
C LYS A 66 -13.15 3.21 3.58
N GLU A 67 -13.38 4.12 4.52
CA GLU A 67 -14.08 5.38 4.26
C GLU A 67 -13.34 6.24 3.23
N PHE A 68 -12.00 6.27 3.28
CA PHE A 68 -11.20 6.94 2.27
C PHE A 68 -11.30 6.29 0.88
N ARG A 69 -11.48 4.96 0.79
CA ARG A 69 -11.75 4.30 -0.51
C ARG A 69 -13.05 4.80 -1.10
N ASP A 70 -14.10 4.94 -0.29
CA ASP A 70 -15.39 5.46 -0.76
C ASP A 70 -15.28 6.92 -1.21
N ARG A 71 -14.58 7.76 -0.43
CA ARG A 71 -14.27 9.14 -0.82
C ARG A 71 -13.48 9.21 -2.12
N ALA A 72 -12.42 8.41 -2.25
CA ALA A 72 -11.60 8.34 -3.45
C ALA A 72 -12.40 7.88 -4.69
N ASN A 73 -13.38 7.00 -4.52
CA ASN A 73 -14.28 6.58 -5.61
C ASN A 73 -15.23 7.71 -6.05
N GLY A 74 -15.48 8.70 -5.20
CA GLY A 74 -16.37 9.83 -5.47
C GLY A 74 -15.68 11.12 -5.91
N VAL A 75 -14.34 11.16 -6.05
CA VAL A 75 -13.62 12.41 -6.38
C VAL A 75 -13.99 12.96 -7.76
N ARG A 76 -13.91 14.26 -7.92
CA ARG A 76 -14.11 14.92 -9.22
C ARG A 76 -12.91 15.79 -9.55
N VAL A 77 -12.58 15.89 -10.83
CA VAL A 77 -11.55 16.82 -11.33
C VAL A 77 -12.16 17.92 -12.19
N ILE A 78 -11.51 19.07 -12.20
CA ILE A 78 -11.88 20.22 -13.02
C ILE A 78 -10.88 20.41 -14.15
N GLY A 79 -11.28 21.12 -15.21
CA GLY A 79 -10.45 21.39 -16.38
C GLY A 79 -10.54 20.30 -17.44
N ASN A 80 -9.60 20.36 -18.38
CA ASN A 80 -9.50 19.46 -19.53
C ASN A 80 -8.55 18.28 -19.25
N ARG A 81 -8.44 17.37 -20.21
CA ARG A 81 -7.70 16.11 -20.08
C ARG A 81 -6.20 16.28 -20.31
N GLU A 82 -5.80 17.32 -21.03
CA GLU A 82 -4.41 17.62 -21.33
C GLU A 82 -3.65 17.93 -20.03
N PHE A 83 -2.75 17.03 -19.64
CA PHE A 83 -1.88 17.14 -18.46
C PHE A 83 -2.60 17.70 -17.22
N ASN A 84 -3.55 16.93 -16.69
CA ASN A 84 -4.34 17.35 -15.53
C ASN A 84 -3.78 16.74 -14.22
N PRO A 85 -3.16 17.54 -13.33
CA PRO A 85 -2.55 17.00 -12.11
C PRO A 85 -3.59 16.49 -11.09
N GLY A 86 -4.81 17.04 -11.12
CA GLY A 86 -5.90 16.56 -10.28
C GLY A 86 -6.33 15.16 -10.70
N TRP A 87 -6.33 14.89 -11.99
CA TRP A 87 -6.58 13.56 -12.54
C TRP A 87 -5.49 12.56 -12.16
N HIS A 88 -4.21 12.94 -12.27
CA HIS A 88 -3.11 12.08 -11.79
C HIS A 88 -3.30 11.72 -10.32
N THR A 89 -3.61 12.70 -9.48
CA THR A 89 -3.87 12.47 -8.05
C THR A 89 -5.07 11.54 -7.85
N ALA A 90 -6.16 11.74 -8.59
CA ALA A 90 -7.34 10.88 -8.50
C ALA A 90 -7.03 9.41 -8.86
N LEU A 91 -6.17 9.17 -9.84
CA LEU A 91 -5.69 7.82 -10.17
C LEU A 91 -4.82 7.24 -9.05
N ASP A 92 -3.91 8.05 -8.52
CA ASP A 92 -2.97 7.63 -7.48
C ASP A 92 -3.63 7.29 -6.15
N LEU A 93 -4.77 7.90 -5.81
CA LEU A 93 -5.50 7.61 -4.57
C LEU A 93 -5.78 6.11 -4.38
N LYS A 94 -6.14 5.38 -5.44
CA LYS A 94 -6.38 3.91 -5.36
C LYS A 94 -5.10 3.15 -4.95
N ASN A 95 -3.96 3.59 -5.47
CA ASN A 95 -2.65 3.00 -5.18
C ASN A 95 -2.20 3.35 -3.76
N LEU A 96 -2.29 4.64 -3.40
CA LEU A 96 -1.97 5.15 -2.07
C LEU A 96 -2.77 4.40 -1.01
N LEU A 97 -4.08 4.23 -1.17
CA LEU A 97 -4.93 3.50 -0.22
C LEU A 97 -4.59 2.01 -0.11
N THR A 98 -4.14 1.40 -1.20
CA THR A 98 -3.69 -0.01 -1.17
C THR A 98 -2.40 -0.15 -0.38
N VAL A 99 -1.44 0.75 -0.61
CA VAL A 99 -0.15 0.76 0.10
C VAL A 99 -0.34 1.13 1.58
N SER A 100 -1.16 2.14 1.87
CA SER A 100 -1.47 2.55 3.25
C SER A 100 -2.04 1.38 4.07
N GLU A 101 -3.02 0.66 3.53
CA GLU A 101 -3.58 -0.51 4.23
C GLU A 101 -2.53 -1.62 4.42
N ALA A 102 -1.68 -1.86 3.42
CA ALA A 102 -0.61 -2.84 3.54
C ALA A 102 0.38 -2.48 4.65
N ILE A 103 0.82 -1.22 4.72
CA ILE A 103 1.71 -0.73 5.77
C ILE A 103 1.06 -0.87 7.15
N THR A 104 -0.19 -0.41 7.31
CA THR A 104 -0.89 -0.48 8.60
C THR A 104 -1.06 -1.93 9.07
N ARG A 105 -1.45 -2.85 8.18
CA ARG A 105 -1.58 -4.28 8.54
C ARG A 105 -0.25 -4.92 8.91
N ALA A 106 0.81 -4.63 8.15
CA ALA A 106 2.14 -5.13 8.46
C ALA A 106 2.64 -4.60 9.81
N ALA A 107 2.40 -3.30 10.09
CA ALA A 107 2.79 -2.67 11.33
C ALA A 107 2.02 -3.21 12.54
N LEU A 108 0.73 -3.56 12.38
CA LEU A 108 -0.09 -4.20 13.40
C LEU A 108 0.35 -5.63 13.70
N GLU A 109 0.64 -6.42 12.66
CA GLU A 109 1.10 -7.81 12.77
C GLU A 109 2.45 -7.91 13.49
N ARG A 110 3.40 -7.03 13.12
CA ARG A 110 4.76 -7.07 13.68
C ARG A 110 4.82 -6.39 15.05
N LYS A 111 4.60 -7.19 16.08
CA LYS A 111 4.63 -6.82 17.51
C LYS A 111 6.06 -6.82 18.08
N GLU A 112 6.93 -6.01 17.47
CA GLU A 112 8.27 -5.72 17.96
C GLU A 112 8.73 -4.34 17.45
N SER A 113 9.89 -3.90 17.90
CA SER A 113 10.58 -2.72 17.37
C SER A 113 11.91 -3.08 16.72
N ARG A 114 12.08 -2.76 15.43
CA ARG A 114 13.29 -3.06 14.64
C ARG A 114 13.40 -2.12 13.44
N GLY A 115 14.54 -1.41 13.33
CA GLY A 115 14.79 -0.50 12.21
C GLY A 115 13.78 0.64 12.20
N ALA A 116 13.11 0.86 11.06
CA ALA A 116 12.09 1.90 10.91
C ALA A 116 10.72 1.57 11.56
N GLN A 117 10.51 0.33 12.00
CA GLN A 117 9.34 -0.05 12.78
C GLN A 117 9.65 0.19 14.26
N PHE A 118 9.00 1.19 14.88
CA PHE A 118 9.04 1.41 16.32
C PHE A 118 7.62 1.36 16.91
N ARG A 119 7.38 0.34 17.74
CA ARG A 119 6.14 0.07 18.46
C ARG A 119 6.36 0.41 19.93
N GLU A 120 5.72 1.46 20.44
CA GLU A 120 5.89 1.85 21.85
C GLU A 120 5.32 0.78 22.79
N ASP A 121 4.27 0.09 22.37
CA ASP A 121 3.66 -1.05 23.07
C ASP A 121 4.45 -2.37 22.93
N TYR A 122 5.45 -2.41 22.03
CA TYR A 122 6.38 -3.54 21.85
C TYR A 122 7.80 -3.02 21.57
N PRO A 123 8.48 -2.41 22.57
CA PRO A 123 9.72 -1.65 22.36
C PRO A 123 10.94 -2.54 22.08
N ASN A 124 10.86 -3.83 22.40
CA ASN A 124 11.97 -4.77 22.24
C ASN A 124 11.87 -5.55 20.93
N LYS A 125 13.01 -6.06 20.48
CA LYS A 125 13.07 -7.03 19.39
C LYS A 125 12.53 -8.38 19.86
N ASP A 126 11.88 -9.09 18.96
CA ASP A 126 11.48 -10.48 19.12
C ASP A 126 12.27 -11.35 18.13
N ASP A 127 12.91 -12.39 18.63
CA ASP A 127 13.71 -13.30 17.84
C ASP A 127 12.89 -14.04 16.77
N ALA A 128 11.59 -14.28 17.01
CA ALA A 128 10.70 -14.91 16.04
C ALA A 128 10.51 -14.02 14.80
N PHE A 129 10.27 -12.72 15.00
CA PHE A 129 10.13 -11.76 13.91
C PHE A 129 11.46 -11.53 13.16
N GLY A 130 12.60 -11.88 13.77
CA GLY A 130 13.90 -11.83 13.10
C GLY A 130 14.17 -12.91 12.07
N LYS A 131 13.29 -13.91 11.96
CA LYS A 131 13.44 -15.06 11.07
C LYS A 131 12.40 -15.08 9.95
N VAL A 132 11.55 -14.06 9.88
CA VAL A 132 10.43 -13.99 8.92
C VAL A 132 10.28 -12.60 8.29
N ASN A 133 9.79 -12.59 7.06
CA ASN A 133 9.22 -11.43 6.39
C ASN A 133 7.71 -11.39 6.60
N THR A 134 7.17 -10.19 6.80
CA THR A 134 5.71 -9.96 6.77
C THR A 134 5.29 -9.69 5.33
N ILE A 135 4.48 -10.57 4.77
CA ILE A 135 3.99 -10.47 3.40
C ILE A 135 2.53 -10.04 3.42
N ILE A 136 2.24 -8.99 2.65
CA ILE A 136 0.89 -8.52 2.40
C ILE A 136 0.52 -8.85 0.96
N SER A 137 -0.64 -9.46 0.75
CA SER A 137 -1.16 -9.76 -0.58
C SER A 137 -2.62 -9.37 -0.69
N LYS A 138 -3.05 -8.91 -1.87
CA LYS A 138 -4.44 -8.59 -2.15
C LYS A 138 -5.09 -9.76 -2.87
N ALA A 139 -6.12 -10.34 -2.27
CA ALA A 139 -6.87 -11.44 -2.86
C ALA A 139 -7.81 -10.95 -3.98
N ALA A 140 -8.38 -11.89 -4.74
CA ALA A 140 -9.26 -11.59 -5.86
C ALA A 140 -10.54 -10.85 -5.47
N ASP A 141 -11.02 -11.04 -4.23
CA ASP A 141 -12.16 -10.32 -3.65
C ASP A 141 -11.79 -8.91 -3.14
N GLY A 142 -10.52 -8.52 -3.27
CA GLY A 142 -9.99 -7.24 -2.82
C GLY A 142 -9.54 -7.21 -1.36
N SER A 143 -9.74 -8.29 -0.59
CA SER A 143 -9.27 -8.38 0.79
C SER A 143 -7.74 -8.44 0.89
N MET A 144 -7.18 -7.78 1.91
CA MET A 144 -5.75 -7.78 2.18
C MET A 144 -5.40 -8.86 3.20
N GLN A 145 -4.55 -9.80 2.80
CA GLN A 145 -4.12 -10.95 3.60
C GLN A 145 -2.70 -10.75 4.11
N VAL A 146 -2.47 -11.12 5.36
CA VAL A 146 -1.16 -11.08 6.03
C VAL A 146 -0.65 -12.49 6.21
N ARG A 147 0.61 -12.74 5.85
CA ARG A 147 1.31 -13.99 6.18
C ARG A 147 2.76 -13.73 6.58
N LEU A 148 3.28 -14.55 7.49
CA LEU A 148 4.70 -14.54 7.83
C LEU A 148 5.41 -15.60 6.99
N GLU A 149 6.46 -15.20 6.28
CA GLU A 149 7.27 -16.08 5.45
C GLU A 149 8.67 -16.21 6.02
N PRO A 150 9.18 -17.42 6.26
CA PRO A 150 10.57 -17.62 6.68
C PRO A 150 11.56 -16.91 5.75
N LEU A 151 12.59 -16.32 6.32
CA LEU A 151 13.68 -15.77 5.53
C LEU A 151 14.34 -16.89 4.71
N PRO A 152 14.71 -16.63 3.44
CA PRO A 152 15.48 -17.59 2.67
C PRO A 152 16.82 -17.86 3.37
N GLU A 153 17.34 -19.08 3.21
CA GLU A 153 18.67 -19.38 3.73
C GLU A 153 19.70 -18.48 3.07
N MET A 154 20.58 -17.88 3.88
CA MET A 154 21.66 -17.06 3.37
C MET A 154 22.55 -17.91 2.45
N PRO A 155 22.80 -17.50 1.20
CA PRO A 155 23.76 -18.17 0.34
C PRO A 155 25.14 -18.28 0.98
N ASP A 156 25.85 -19.39 0.74
CA ASP A 156 27.13 -19.68 1.42
C ASP A 156 28.20 -18.62 1.18
N TYR A 157 28.24 -18.01 -0.01
CA TYR A 157 29.19 -16.94 -0.29
C TYR A 157 28.97 -15.70 0.60
N LEU A 158 27.73 -15.40 0.99
CA LEU A 158 27.44 -14.31 1.93
C LEU A 158 27.77 -14.70 3.37
N LYS A 159 27.56 -15.97 3.75
CA LYS A 159 27.99 -16.49 5.05
C LYS A 159 29.52 -16.34 5.21
N GLN A 160 30.28 -16.62 4.15
CA GLN A 160 31.73 -16.47 4.15
C GLN A 160 32.16 -15.01 4.29
N VAL A 161 31.54 -14.08 3.53
CA VAL A 161 31.83 -12.64 3.68
C VAL A 161 31.58 -12.15 5.12
N ILE A 162 30.51 -12.60 5.79
CA ILE A 162 30.24 -12.23 7.18
C ILE A 162 31.30 -12.81 8.13
N ALA A 163 31.73 -14.06 7.90
CA ALA A 163 32.77 -14.69 8.72
C ALA A 163 34.11 -13.98 8.58
N ASP A 164 34.47 -13.56 7.37
CA ASP A 164 35.73 -12.87 7.08
C ASP A 164 35.78 -11.42 7.64
N ASN A 165 34.62 -10.83 7.92
CA ASN A 165 34.48 -9.46 8.46
C ASN A 165 34.01 -9.43 9.93
N ARG A 166 34.03 -10.57 10.62
CA ARG A 166 33.68 -10.70 12.04
C ARG A 166 34.90 -10.61 12.93
#